data_AF-A0A257PFA6-F1
#
_entry.id   AF-A0A257PFA6-F1
#
_cell.length_a   1.000
_cell.length_b   1.000
_cell.length_c   1.000
_cell.angle_alpha   90.00
_cell.angle_beta   90.00
_cell.angle_gamma   90.00
#
_symmetry.space_group_name_H-M   'P 1'
#
loop_
_entity.id
_entity.type
_entity.pdbx_description
1 polymer ?
#
loop_
_entity_poly.entity_id
_entity_poly.type
_entity_poly.pdbx_seq_one_letter_code
_entity_poly.pdbx_strand_id
1 'polypeptide(L)'
;MDVVRSPPTAQHTKVFARFFLKKRRFLPSSPMLRRGSRSWQDHAMDRRTLLTGISLSLALPRFARAGDFSAFLAELRQRATTDGIPRSVIEQTTAHLVPNADVLRLDQHQPEFTETWATYSSHVLSEPRVQAGITKTATARNLLAAVTSRFGVAAGPLLGI
;
A
#
# COMPACT_ATOMS: atom_id res chain seq x y z
N MET A 1 -47.15 12.70 -38.24
CA MET A 1 -46.73 11.27 -38.20
C MET A 1 -45.74 11.14 -37.06
N ASP A 2 -46.27 10.74 -35.90
CA ASP A 2 -45.51 10.37 -34.71
C ASP A 2 -44.54 9.22 -34.98
N VAL A 3 -43.37 9.24 -34.33
CA VAL A 3 -42.91 8.14 -33.46
C VAL A 3 -41.92 8.72 -32.43
N VAL A 4 -42.37 8.70 -31.18
CA VAL A 4 -41.59 8.82 -29.94
C VAL A 4 -40.54 7.70 -29.86
N ARG A 5 -39.29 8.02 -29.50
CA ARG A 5 -38.38 7.10 -28.81
C ARG A 5 -37.59 7.82 -27.73
N SER A 6 -37.86 7.43 -26.49
CA SER A 6 -37.25 7.84 -25.22
C SER A 6 -35.75 7.53 -25.13
N PRO A 7 -34.99 8.22 -24.26
CA PRO A 7 -33.59 7.89 -24.00
C PRO A 7 -33.46 6.61 -23.16
N PRO A 8 -32.45 5.75 -23.39
CA PRO A 8 -32.21 4.59 -22.55
C PRO A 8 -31.57 5.00 -21.21
N THR A 9 -32.34 4.84 -20.14
CA THR A 9 -31.86 4.73 -18.77
C THR A 9 -31.07 3.43 -18.62
N ALA A 10 -29.80 3.50 -18.20
CA ALA A 10 -29.03 2.32 -17.82
C ALA A 10 -28.30 2.60 -16.50
N GLN A 11 -29.00 2.27 -15.42
CA GLN A 11 -28.43 1.95 -14.12
C GLN A 11 -27.60 0.67 -14.29
N HIS A 12 -26.29 0.73 -14.09
CA HIS A 12 -25.45 -0.44 -13.83
C HIS A 12 -24.71 -0.19 -12.51
N THR A 13 -25.36 -0.50 -11.39
CA THR A 13 -25.26 -1.79 -10.68
C THR A 13 -23.94 -1.90 -9.94
N LYS A 14 -24.03 -1.58 -8.64
CA LYS A 14 -23.22 -2.09 -7.55
C LYS A 14 -22.85 -3.56 -7.78
N VAL A 15 -21.61 -3.85 -8.14
CA VAL A 15 -21.05 -5.20 -7.98
C VAL A 15 -19.61 -5.02 -7.52
N PHE A 16 -19.39 -5.09 -6.21
CA PHE A 16 -18.24 -5.77 -5.62
C PHE A 16 -18.53 -5.89 -4.12
N ALA A 17 -19.41 -6.83 -3.81
CA ALA A 17 -19.64 -7.29 -2.45
C ALA A 17 -19.52 -8.81 -2.44
N ARG A 18 -18.77 -9.29 -1.43
CA ARG A 18 -18.63 -10.68 -0.97
C ARG A 18 -17.54 -11.49 -1.70
N PHE A 19 -16.47 -11.81 -0.96
CA PHE A 19 -16.29 -13.18 -0.47
C PHE A 19 -15.29 -13.23 0.70
N PHE A 20 -15.58 -14.09 1.67
CA PHE A 20 -15.02 -14.14 3.02
C PHE A 20 -13.78 -15.03 3.16
N LEU A 21 -12.84 -14.57 4.00
CA LEU A 21 -12.24 -15.22 5.19
C LEU A 21 -11.96 -16.74 5.17
N LYS A 22 -10.68 -17.15 5.31
CA LYS A 22 -10.20 -18.01 6.43
C LYS A 22 -8.66 -18.12 6.49
N LYS A 23 -8.04 -17.46 7.48
CA LYS A 23 -6.65 -17.72 7.88
C LYS A 23 -6.64 -18.83 8.93
N ARG A 24 -6.00 -19.98 8.67
CA ARG A 24 -5.62 -20.95 9.70
C ARG A 24 -4.11 -20.85 9.93
N ARG A 25 -3.71 -20.35 11.11
CA ARG A 25 -2.33 -20.43 11.61
C ARG A 25 -2.11 -21.84 12.18
N PHE A 26 -1.09 -22.53 11.72
CA PHE A 26 -0.52 -23.69 12.40
C PHE A 26 0.67 -23.22 13.24
N LEU A 27 0.65 -23.54 14.54
CA LEU A 27 1.79 -23.45 15.45
C LEU A 27 2.28 -24.89 15.71
N PRO A 28 3.57 -25.22 15.53
CA PRO A 28 4.10 -26.48 16.00
C PRO A 28 4.49 -26.41 17.49
N SER A 29 4.18 -27.49 18.19
CA SER A 29 4.46 -27.74 19.61
C SER A 29 5.96 -27.96 19.87
N SER A 30 6.52 -27.31 20.89
CA SER A 30 7.85 -27.64 21.43
C SER A 30 7.78 -28.83 22.38
N PRO A 31 8.78 -29.74 22.39
CA PRO A 31 8.79 -30.88 23.29
C PRO A 31 9.22 -30.52 24.72
N MET A 32 8.66 -31.28 25.66
CA MET A 32 8.89 -31.23 27.10
C MET A 32 10.35 -31.56 27.47
N LEU A 33 10.98 -30.70 28.26
CA LEU A 33 12.24 -31.01 28.95
C LEU A 33 11.97 -31.50 30.39
N ARG A 34 12.67 -32.60 30.67
CA ARG A 34 12.71 -33.48 31.83
C ARG A 34 12.99 -32.75 33.15
N ARG A 35 12.16 -33.07 34.16
CA ARG A 35 12.26 -32.63 35.56
C ARG A 35 13.57 -33.12 36.19
N GLY A 36 14.47 -32.21 36.53
CA GLY A 36 15.62 -32.46 37.40
C GLY A 36 15.32 -31.96 38.82
N SER A 37 15.30 -32.87 39.79
CA SER A 37 15.22 -32.56 41.22
C SER A 37 16.52 -31.92 41.68
N ARG A 38 16.47 -30.62 41.98
CA ARG A 38 17.59 -29.88 42.59
C ARG A 38 17.23 -29.65 44.06
N SER A 39 18.06 -30.21 44.95
CA SER A 39 17.95 -30.12 46.39
C SER A 39 18.09 -28.67 46.85
N TRP A 40 17.19 -28.25 47.73
CA TRP A 40 17.24 -26.95 48.39
C TRP A 40 18.40 -26.95 49.38
N GLN A 41 19.44 -26.15 49.10
CA GLN A 41 20.44 -25.77 50.07
C GLN A 41 19.95 -24.49 50.74
N ASP A 42 19.60 -24.59 52.02
CA ASP A 42 19.27 -23.46 52.88
C ASP A 42 20.53 -22.63 53.11
N HIS A 43 20.72 -21.58 52.32
CA HIS A 43 21.68 -20.54 52.62
C HIS A 43 21.04 -19.55 53.60
N ALA A 44 21.40 -19.67 54.87
CA ALA A 44 21.15 -18.63 55.87
C ALA A 44 21.77 -17.32 55.38
N MET A 45 20.91 -16.33 55.08
CA MET A 45 21.33 -15.04 54.55
C MET A 45 22.01 -14.21 55.65
N ASP A 46 23.31 -14.02 55.50
CA ASP A 46 24.09 -13.04 56.26
C ASP A 46 23.58 -11.63 55.95
N ARG A 47 23.30 -10.84 56.99
CA ARG A 47 22.55 -9.56 56.94
C ARG A 47 23.35 -8.38 56.35
N ARG A 48 24.42 -8.62 55.61
CA ARG A 48 25.40 -7.57 55.22
C ARG A 48 25.76 -7.52 53.74
N THR A 49 24.93 -8.07 52.85
CA THR A 49 25.19 -8.03 51.40
C THR A 49 24.45 -6.87 50.72
N LEU A 50 25.13 -5.72 50.75
CA LEU A 50 25.26 -4.72 49.70
C LEU A 50 24.19 -4.69 48.59
N LEU A 51 23.39 -3.63 48.64
CA LEU A 51 22.56 -3.08 47.56
C LEU A 51 23.39 -2.79 46.31
N THR A 52 23.53 -3.77 45.41
CA THR A 52 23.78 -3.50 43.98
C THR A 52 22.46 -3.71 43.24
N GLY A 53 21.68 -2.63 43.16
CA GLY A 53 20.45 -2.61 42.39
C GLY A 53 20.74 -2.75 40.89
N ILE A 54 20.36 -3.88 40.32
CA ILE A 54 20.27 -4.04 38.86
C ILE A 54 19.08 -3.19 38.41
N SER A 55 19.34 -2.02 37.85
CA SER A 55 18.33 -1.25 37.11
C SER A 55 17.97 -2.03 35.84
N LEU A 56 17.03 -2.97 35.98
CA LEU A 56 16.45 -3.69 34.85
C LEU A 56 15.59 -2.69 34.06
N SER A 57 16.24 -1.99 33.12
CA SER A 57 15.56 -1.11 32.18
C SER A 57 14.72 -1.99 31.26
N LEU A 58 13.43 -2.15 31.57
CA LEU A 58 12.46 -2.77 30.67
C LEU A 58 12.33 -1.86 29.44
N ALA A 59 13.13 -2.12 28.41
CA ALA A 59 12.91 -1.58 27.08
C ALA A 59 11.67 -2.26 26.49
N LEU A 60 10.49 -1.79 26.88
CA LEU A 60 9.25 -2.18 26.22
C LEU A 60 9.38 -1.81 24.73
N PRO A 61 9.05 -2.72 23.80
CA PRO A 61 8.99 -2.36 22.40
C PRO A 61 8.01 -1.20 22.25
N ARG A 62 8.52 -0.03 21.87
CA ARG A 62 7.67 1.08 21.43
C ARG A 62 7.12 0.67 20.08
N PHE A 63 5.94 0.07 20.08
CA PHE A 63 5.16 -0.03 18.85
C PHE A 63 4.90 1.39 18.36
N ALA A 64 5.40 1.72 17.18
CA ALA A 64 5.09 2.96 16.51
C ALA A 64 3.55 3.04 16.40
N ARG A 65 2.94 3.94 17.18
CA ARG A 65 1.54 4.29 16.98
C ARG A 65 1.47 4.94 15.62
N ALA A 66 0.56 4.49 14.75
CA ALA A 66 0.30 5.18 13.49
C ALA A 66 0.17 6.68 13.79
N GLY A 67 1.07 7.48 13.21
CA GLY A 67 1.13 8.92 13.47
C GLY A 67 -0.20 9.57 13.11
N ASP A 68 -0.58 10.60 13.85
CA ASP A 68 -1.73 11.41 13.48
C ASP A 68 -1.45 12.10 12.12
N PHE A 69 -2.46 12.19 11.26
CA PHE A 69 -2.33 12.82 9.94
C PHE A 69 -1.92 14.29 10.07
N SER A 70 -2.32 14.96 11.16
CA SER A 70 -1.89 16.32 11.46
C SER A 70 -0.38 16.42 11.69
N ALA A 71 0.23 15.44 12.36
CA ALA A 71 1.67 15.37 12.59
C ALA A 71 2.41 15.13 11.27
N PHE A 72 1.90 14.22 10.43
CA PHE A 72 2.44 14.02 9.08
C PHE A 72 2.39 15.30 8.25
N LEU A 73 1.29 16.06 8.29
CA LEU A 73 1.17 17.34 7.58
C LEU A 73 2.16 18.38 8.13
N ALA A 74 2.37 18.44 9.44
CA ALA A 74 3.35 19.35 10.03
C ALA A 74 4.77 19.04 9.54
N GLU A 75 5.16 17.77 9.56
CA GLU A 75 6.46 17.33 9.03
C GLU A 75 6.59 17.56 7.53
N LEU A 76 5.53 17.32 6.75
CA LEU A 76 5.50 17.57 5.31
C LEU A 76 5.71 19.05 4.99
N ARG A 77 5.02 19.94 5.72
CA ARG A 77 5.18 21.40 5.58
C ARG A 77 6.59 21.85 5.95
N GLN A 78 7.16 21.28 7.00
CA GLN A 78 8.54 21.55 7.39
C GLN A 78 9.54 21.12 6.29
N ARG A 79 9.40 19.90 5.76
CA ARG A 79 10.23 19.43 4.64
C ARG A 79 10.11 20.33 3.41
N ALA A 80 8.88 20.64 3.00
CA ALA A 80 8.62 21.55 1.89
C ALA A 80 9.25 22.94 2.07
N THR A 81 9.25 23.45 3.31
CA THR A 81 9.92 24.72 3.64
C THR A 81 11.43 24.60 3.50
N THR A 82 12.04 23.52 4.01
CA THR A 82 13.47 23.23 3.87
C THR A 82 13.87 23.10 2.39
N ASP A 83 13.00 22.52 1.57
CA ASP A 83 13.20 22.35 0.12
C ASP A 83 12.97 23.65 -0.68
N GLY A 84 12.65 24.77 -0.01
CA GLY A 84 12.50 26.08 -0.61
C GLY A 84 11.15 26.31 -1.33
N ILE A 85 10.13 25.49 -1.05
CA ILE A 85 8.80 25.68 -1.62
C ILE A 85 8.17 26.96 -1.02
N PRO A 86 7.60 27.86 -1.84
CA PRO A 86 6.97 29.08 -1.33
C PRO A 86 5.87 28.78 -0.31
N ARG A 87 5.89 29.52 0.79
CA ARG A 87 4.92 29.36 1.89
C ARG A 87 3.47 29.40 1.42
N SER A 88 3.15 30.28 0.48
CA SER A 88 1.80 30.39 -0.10
C SER A 88 1.35 29.09 -0.77
N VAL A 89 2.25 28.40 -1.48
CA VAL A 89 1.97 27.10 -2.11
C VAL A 89 1.75 26.03 -1.04
N ILE A 90 2.61 25.99 -0.03
CA ILE A 90 2.49 25.03 1.09
C ILE A 90 1.14 25.21 1.78
N GLU A 91 0.77 26.44 2.15
CA GLU A 91 -0.48 26.72 2.85
C GLU A 91 -1.69 26.38 1.96
N GLN A 92 -1.73 26.86 0.72
CA GLN A 92 -2.84 26.62 -0.21
C GLN A 92 -3.08 25.13 -0.48
N THR A 93 -2.01 24.34 -0.62
CA THR A 93 -2.12 22.91 -0.98
C THR A 93 -2.37 22.01 0.22
N THR A 94 -2.04 22.44 1.44
CA THR A 94 -2.13 21.59 2.63
C THR A 94 -3.19 22.02 3.65
N ALA A 95 -3.82 23.20 3.52
CA ALA A 95 -4.73 23.75 4.53
C ALA A 95 -5.95 22.86 4.83
N HIS A 96 -6.45 22.14 3.82
CA HIS A 96 -7.71 21.37 3.91
C HIS A 96 -7.53 19.90 3.58
N LEU A 97 -6.29 19.40 3.58
CA LEU A 97 -6.04 17.99 3.35
C LEU A 97 -6.60 17.16 4.51
N VAL A 98 -7.24 16.06 4.15
CA VAL A 98 -7.73 15.03 5.06
C VAL A 98 -7.37 13.66 4.49
N PRO A 99 -7.20 12.62 5.32
CA PRO A 99 -6.99 11.27 4.80
C PRO A 99 -8.14 10.84 3.89
N ASN A 100 -7.81 10.32 2.72
CA ASN A 100 -8.80 9.72 1.82
C ASN A 100 -8.99 8.23 2.17
N ALA A 101 -10.15 7.89 2.74
CA ALA A 101 -10.46 6.54 3.16
C ALA A 101 -10.48 5.52 2.00
N ASP A 102 -10.85 5.94 0.80
CA ASP A 102 -10.85 5.06 -0.37
C ASP A 102 -9.44 4.71 -0.82
N VAL A 103 -8.48 5.64 -0.73
CA VAL A 103 -7.07 5.37 -1.01
C VAL A 103 -6.54 4.33 -0.03
N LEU A 104 -6.80 4.50 1.27
CA LEU A 104 -6.37 3.53 2.29
C LEU A 104 -7.01 2.15 2.09
N ARG A 105 -8.29 2.12 1.70
CA ARG A 105 -9.01 0.87 1.41
C ARG A 105 -8.41 0.16 0.20
N LEU A 106 -8.17 0.88 -0.90
CA LEU A 106 -7.63 0.31 -2.13
C LEU A 106 -6.17 -0.13 -1.96
N ASP A 107 -5.35 0.62 -1.23
CA ASP A 107 -3.98 0.23 -0.86
C ASP A 107 -3.95 -1.13 -0.14
N GLN A 108 -4.90 -1.36 0.78
CA GLN A 108 -5.03 -2.64 1.49
C GLN A 108 -5.59 -3.79 0.63
N HIS A 109 -6.18 -3.50 -0.53
CA HIS A 109 -6.91 -4.46 -1.36
C HIS A 109 -6.49 -4.37 -2.83
N GLN A 110 -5.19 -4.58 -3.10
CA GLN A 110 -4.64 -4.64 -4.46
C GLN A 110 -5.06 -5.97 -5.15
N PRO A 111 -5.86 -5.92 -6.23
CA PRO A 111 -6.39 -7.11 -6.89
C PRO A 111 -5.32 -7.95 -7.61
N GLU A 112 -4.17 -7.37 -7.94
CA GLU A 112 -3.07 -7.99 -8.68
C GLU A 112 -2.51 -9.24 -7.98
N PHE A 113 -2.67 -9.35 -6.66
CA PHE A 113 -2.25 -10.53 -5.89
C PHE A 113 -3.28 -11.66 -5.84
N THR A 114 -4.46 -11.46 -6.44
CA THR A 114 -5.61 -12.36 -6.29
C THR A 114 -6.18 -12.87 -7.61
N GLU A 115 -5.86 -12.23 -8.74
CA GLU A 115 -6.34 -12.65 -10.06
C GLU A 115 -5.41 -13.66 -10.74
N THR A 116 -5.97 -14.52 -11.59
CA THR A 116 -5.17 -15.39 -12.46
C THR A 116 -4.63 -14.60 -13.64
N TRP A 117 -3.54 -15.10 -14.24
CA TRP A 117 -3.01 -14.52 -15.48
C TRP A 117 -4.06 -14.44 -16.61
N ALA A 118 -4.89 -15.48 -16.78
CA ALA A 118 -5.92 -15.50 -17.82
C ALA A 118 -6.95 -14.36 -17.63
N THR A 119 -7.38 -14.14 -16.39
CA THR A 119 -8.26 -13.02 -16.03
C THR A 119 -7.58 -11.69 -16.29
N TYR A 120 -6.37 -11.48 -15.75
CA TYR A 120 -5.62 -10.24 -15.91
C TYR A 120 -5.36 -9.88 -17.38
N SER A 121 -4.85 -10.85 -18.17
CA SER A 121 -4.56 -10.66 -19.60
C SER A 121 -5.81 -10.33 -20.41
N SER A 122 -6.98 -10.90 -20.07
CA SER A 122 -8.25 -10.56 -20.72
C SER A 122 -8.64 -9.09 -20.52
N HIS A 123 -8.26 -8.50 -19.38
CA HIS A 123 -8.48 -7.10 -19.12
C HIS A 123 -7.51 -6.26 -19.96
N VAL A 124 -6.20 -6.50 -19.85
CA VAL A 124 -5.18 -5.61 -20.45
C VAL A 124 -5.00 -5.79 -21.96
N LEU A 125 -5.26 -6.99 -22.51
CA LEU A 125 -5.14 -7.30 -23.94
C LEU A 125 -6.50 -7.31 -24.64
N SER A 126 -7.40 -6.38 -24.28
CA SER A 126 -8.73 -6.32 -24.88
C SER A 126 -8.70 -5.71 -26.28
N GLU A 127 -9.61 -6.16 -27.15
CA GLU A 127 -9.73 -5.66 -28.53
C GLU A 127 -9.86 -4.12 -28.60
N PRO A 128 -10.64 -3.44 -27.74
CA PRO A 128 -10.70 -1.98 -27.75
C PRO A 128 -9.33 -1.32 -27.45
N ARG A 129 -8.51 -1.91 -26.57
CA ARG A 129 -7.17 -1.40 -26.26
C ARG A 129 -6.21 -1.59 -27.43
N VAL A 130 -6.27 -2.73 -28.11
CA VAL A 130 -5.48 -3.00 -29.32
C VAL A 130 -5.82 -1.98 -30.41
N GLN A 131 -7.11 -1.77 -30.69
CA GLN A 131 -7.54 -0.83 -31.73
C GLN A 131 -7.18 0.62 -31.38
N ALA A 132 -7.27 0.99 -30.11
CA ALA A 132 -6.80 2.29 -29.62
C ALA A 132 -5.28 2.46 -29.83
N GLY A 133 -4.49 1.41 -29.56
CA GLY A 133 -3.05 1.39 -29.81
C GLY A 133 -2.70 1.59 -31.29
N ILE A 134 -3.37 0.87 -32.20
CA ILE A 134 -3.19 1.02 -33.65
C ILE A 134 -3.48 2.46 -34.08
N THR A 135 -4.60 3.03 -33.61
CA THR A 135 -5.00 4.40 -33.93
C THR A 135 -3.97 5.41 -33.42
N LYS A 136 -3.53 5.29 -32.17
CA LYS A 136 -2.50 6.16 -31.58
C LYS A 136 -1.17 6.05 -32.29
N THR A 137 -0.79 4.85 -32.74
CA THR A 137 0.41 4.64 -33.55
C THR A 137 0.39 5.49 -34.81
N ALA A 138 -0.75 5.49 -35.52
CA ALA A 138 -0.93 6.26 -36.76
C ALA A 138 -0.84 7.77 -36.51
N THR A 139 -1.48 8.26 -35.45
CA THR A 139 -1.47 9.70 -35.11
C THR A 139 -0.10 10.17 -34.62
N ALA A 140 0.66 9.32 -33.92
CA ALA A 140 1.93 9.68 -33.29
C ALA A 140 3.18 9.25 -34.08
N ARG A 141 3.06 8.83 -35.36
CA ARG A 141 4.16 8.23 -36.14
C ARG A 141 5.47 9.02 -36.08
N ASN A 142 5.42 10.33 -36.31
CA ASN A 142 6.62 11.17 -36.34
C ASN A 142 7.28 11.29 -34.96
N LEU A 143 6.46 11.42 -33.90
CA LEU A 143 6.96 11.46 -32.53
C LEU A 143 7.60 10.12 -32.15
N LEU A 144 6.94 9.01 -32.45
CA LEU A 144 7.45 7.67 -32.17
C LEU A 144 8.77 7.42 -32.92
N ALA A 145 8.88 7.85 -34.19
CA ALA A 145 10.14 7.76 -34.94
C ALA A 145 11.25 8.62 -34.31
N ALA A 146 10.95 9.85 -33.90
CA ALA A 146 11.93 10.73 -33.24
C ALA A 146 12.40 10.17 -31.90
N VAL A 147 11.49 9.66 -31.07
CA VAL A 147 11.80 9.03 -29.79
C VAL A 147 12.60 7.74 -30.00
N THR A 148 12.20 6.91 -30.96
CA THR A 148 12.93 5.68 -31.32
C THR A 148 14.35 6.02 -31.77
N SER A 149 14.52 7.02 -32.63
CA SER A 149 15.85 7.44 -33.11
C SER A 149 16.72 8.02 -31.99
N ARG A 150 16.14 8.73 -31.02
CA ARG A 150 16.90 9.37 -29.94
C ARG A 150 17.26 8.41 -28.82
N PHE A 151 16.35 7.51 -28.47
CA PHE A 151 16.46 6.69 -27.26
C PHE A 151 16.60 5.19 -27.54
N GLY A 152 16.47 4.75 -28.80
CA GLY A 152 16.59 3.34 -29.18
C GLY A 152 15.42 2.45 -28.73
N VAL A 153 14.34 3.04 -28.20
CA VAL A 153 13.17 2.30 -27.73
C VAL A 153 12.16 2.18 -28.87
N ALA A 154 11.78 0.95 -29.21
CA ALA A 154 10.77 0.71 -30.25
C ALA A 154 9.40 1.29 -29.87
N ALA A 155 8.60 1.64 -30.88
CA ALA A 155 7.27 2.21 -30.69
C ALA A 155 6.31 1.31 -29.90
N GLY A 156 6.39 -0.02 -30.07
CA GLY A 156 5.50 -0.98 -29.42
C GLY A 156 5.47 -0.86 -27.89
N PRO A 157 6.63 -1.02 -27.20
CA PRO A 157 6.72 -0.78 -25.76
C PRO A 157 6.24 0.59 -25.30
N LEU A 158 6.52 1.66 -26.07
CA LEU A 158 6.08 3.02 -25.74
C LEU A 158 4.56 3.21 -25.79
N LEU A 159 3.87 2.38 -26.58
CA LEU A 159 2.41 2.41 -26.70
C LEU A 159 1.71 1.47 -25.70
N GLY A 160 2.46 0.52 -25.13
CA GLY A 160 1.95 -0.46 -24.17
C GLY A 160 2.00 -0.03 -22.70
N ILE A 161 2.65 1.11 -22.42
CA ILE A 161 2.67 1.77 -21.09
C ILE A 161 1.51 2.77 -20.96
#